data_AF-A0A0N4YDA2-F1
#
_entry.id   AF-A0A0N4YDA2-F1
#
_cell.length_a   1.000
_cell.length_b   1.000
_cell.length_c   1.000
_cell.angle_alpha   90.00
_cell.angle_beta   90.00
_cell.angle_gamma   90.00
#
_symmetry.space_group_name_H-M   'P 1'
#
loop_
_entity.id
_entity.type
_entity.pdbx_description
1 polymer ?
#
loop_
_entity_poly.entity_id
_entity_poly.type
_entity_poly.pdbx_seq_one_letter_code
_entity_poly.pdbx_strand_id
1 'polypeptide(L)'
;MFFSRIANLVTVLITSEAIADECKIGNEKFCGLIDDAHEANGEGIKLMNGALDGKGKKTLELADDFVTAVLEAREKQVIAALKIALEEELNAYVRVKGECSALDGSYSKPCDDVLFSVGYVIAGLIEAIVEVLPDGERKTKVDKLISDLISYMLDVPESEYRDKLHDTGKQVLEII
;
A
#
# COMPACT_ATOMS: atom_id res chain seq x y z
N MET A 1 18.16 -18.04 54.99
CA MET A 1 17.07 -17.51 54.17
C MET A 1 17.53 -16.18 53.62
N PHE A 2 18.42 -16.06 52.64
CA PHE A 2 18.50 -16.64 51.29
C PHE A 2 17.28 -16.36 50.39
N PHE A 3 17.52 -15.33 49.57
CA PHE A 3 17.10 -15.11 48.19
C PHE A 3 15.76 -14.46 47.85
N SER A 4 15.92 -13.39 47.06
CA SER A 4 15.12 -13.00 45.90
C SER A 4 13.91 -12.11 46.13
N ARG A 5 14.18 -10.81 46.23
CA ARG A 5 13.33 -9.79 45.60
C ARG A 5 14.06 -9.22 44.39
N ILE A 6 14.24 -10.07 43.37
CA ILE A 6 14.58 -9.65 42.01
C ILE A 6 13.46 -10.23 41.13
N ALA A 7 12.45 -9.41 40.87
CA ALA A 7 11.45 -9.68 39.85
C ALA A 7 10.75 -8.36 39.56
N ASN A 8 11.43 -7.46 38.85
CA ASN A 8 10.84 -6.33 38.13
C ASN A 8 11.90 -5.77 37.19
N LEU A 9 12.29 -6.56 36.19
CA LEU A 9 13.08 -6.04 35.07
C LEU A 9 13.02 -6.91 33.82
N VAL A 10 11.86 -7.46 33.43
CA VAL A 10 11.66 -7.96 32.06
C VAL A 10 10.18 -7.87 31.70
N THR A 11 9.69 -6.69 31.31
CA THR A 11 8.49 -6.57 30.45
C THR A 11 8.48 -5.20 29.75
N VAL A 12 9.57 -4.89 29.04
CA VAL A 12 9.60 -3.80 28.05
C VAL A 12 10.12 -4.40 26.76
N LEU A 13 9.36 -5.34 26.19
CA LEU A 13 9.53 -5.93 24.86
C LEU A 13 8.18 -6.51 24.40
N ILE A 14 7.09 -5.74 24.48
CA ILE A 14 5.80 -6.15 23.90
C ILE A 14 5.08 -4.91 23.35
N THR A 15 5.63 -4.28 22.31
CA THR A 15 4.84 -3.36 21.46
C THR A 15 5.29 -3.31 20.00
N SER A 16 6.20 -4.17 19.53
CA SER A 16 6.59 -4.21 18.10
C SER A 16 6.36 -5.55 17.41
N GLU A 17 5.77 -6.53 18.09
CA GLU A 17 5.58 -7.91 17.58
C GLU A 17 4.12 -8.28 17.28
N ALA A 18 3.19 -7.32 17.18
CA ALA A 18 1.75 -7.64 17.10
C ALA A 18 1.10 -7.49 15.70
N ILE A 19 1.88 -7.24 14.64
CA ILE A 19 1.41 -7.36 13.24
C ILE A 19 2.13 -8.51 12.51
N ALA A 20 3.21 -9.04 13.09
CA ALA A 20 4.02 -10.12 12.52
C ALA A 20 3.41 -11.54 12.66
N ASP A 21 2.23 -11.68 13.29
CA ASP A 21 1.43 -12.92 13.28
C ASP A 21 0.35 -12.81 12.18
N GLU A 22 0.36 -13.48 11.04
CA GLU A 22 1.30 -14.35 10.34
C GLU A 22 0.84 -14.20 8.88
N CYS A 23 1.58 -13.48 8.04
CA CYS A 23 1.29 -13.45 6.60
C CYS A 23 1.25 -14.89 6.07
N LYS A 24 0.05 -15.36 5.67
CA LYS A 24 -0.20 -16.80 5.45
C LYS A 24 0.47 -17.39 4.21
N ILE A 25 1.10 -16.53 3.40
CA ILE A 25 1.75 -16.89 2.14
C ILE A 25 3.18 -17.40 2.36
N GLY A 26 3.82 -17.05 3.50
CA GLY A 26 5.17 -17.52 3.84
C GLY A 26 6.30 -17.00 2.94
N ASN A 27 6.01 -16.05 2.04
CA ASN A 27 7.01 -15.33 1.24
C ASN A 27 7.34 -13.99 1.93
N GLU A 28 8.49 -13.91 2.59
CA GLU A 28 8.91 -12.73 3.37
C GLU A 28 8.87 -11.43 2.55
N LYS A 29 9.31 -11.45 1.29
CA LYS A 29 9.31 -10.26 0.43
C LYS A 29 7.88 -9.81 0.15
N PHE A 30 7.00 -10.74 -0.22
CA PHE A 30 5.59 -10.45 -0.42
C PHE A 30 4.94 -9.86 0.83
N CYS A 31 5.18 -10.46 2.00
CA CYS A 31 4.60 -10.02 3.25
C CYS A 31 5.07 -8.61 3.63
N GLY A 32 6.38 -8.34 3.51
CA GLY A 32 6.94 -7.02 3.76
C GLY A 32 6.32 -5.94 2.85
N LEU A 33 6.09 -6.25 1.57
CA LEU A 33 5.42 -5.31 0.65
C LEU A 33 3.98 -4.96 1.08
N ILE A 34 3.24 -5.90 1.65
CA ILE A 34 1.87 -5.66 2.13
C ILE A 34 1.87 -4.90 3.47
N ASP A 35 2.82 -5.21 4.35
CA ASP A 35 2.99 -4.47 5.61
C ASP A 35 3.39 -3.01 5.35
N ASP A 36 4.36 -2.77 4.47
CA ASP A 36 4.79 -1.43 4.03
C ASP A 36 3.62 -0.67 3.38
N ALA A 37 2.79 -1.36 2.58
CA ALA A 37 1.60 -0.79 1.98
C ALA A 37 0.56 -0.35 3.03
N HIS A 38 0.28 -1.21 4.02
CA HIS A 38 -0.63 -0.88 5.11
C HIS A 38 -0.12 0.31 5.94
N GLU A 39 1.19 0.33 6.26
CA GLU A 39 1.79 1.44 6.99
C GLU A 39 1.67 2.77 6.21
N ALA A 40 1.99 2.76 4.92
CA ALA A 40 1.89 3.93 4.07
C ALA A 40 0.45 4.46 3.94
N ASN A 41 -0.54 3.58 3.82
CA ASN A 41 -1.96 3.97 3.87
C ASN A 41 -2.32 4.59 5.22
N GLY A 42 -1.89 3.97 6.33
CA GLY A 42 -2.07 4.51 7.66
C GLY A 42 -1.45 5.90 7.86
N GLU A 43 -0.28 6.17 7.27
CA GLU A 43 0.33 7.51 7.24
C GLU A 43 -0.51 8.49 6.42
N GLY A 44 -0.95 8.12 5.21
CA GLY A 44 -1.83 8.94 4.38
C GLY A 44 -3.12 9.32 5.11
N ILE A 45 -3.79 8.35 5.75
CA ILE A 45 -5.04 8.56 6.49
C ILE A 45 -4.85 9.54 7.65
N LYS A 46 -3.71 9.49 8.37
CA LYS A 46 -3.38 10.43 9.47
C LYS A 46 -3.23 11.87 8.98
N LEU A 47 -2.73 12.05 7.75
CA LEU A 47 -2.59 13.36 7.11
C LEU A 47 -3.92 13.95 6.63
N MET A 48 -4.92 13.09 6.38
CA MET A 48 -6.26 13.49 5.95
C MET A 48 -7.13 13.97 7.12
N ASN A 49 -6.93 15.23 7.51
CA ASN A 49 -7.72 15.92 8.54
C ASN A 49 -8.34 17.22 8.02
N GLY A 50 -9.27 17.81 8.78
CA GLY A 50 -9.91 19.08 8.42
C GLY A 50 -10.67 18.96 7.09
N ALA A 51 -10.33 19.79 6.09
CA ALA A 51 -11.00 19.75 4.78
C ALA A 51 -10.67 18.50 3.95
N LEU A 52 -9.66 17.71 4.34
CA LEU A 52 -9.34 16.41 3.74
C LEU A 52 -10.06 15.24 4.42
N ASP A 53 -10.79 15.47 5.51
CA ASP A 53 -11.62 14.45 6.18
C ASP A 53 -12.93 14.20 5.41
N GLY A 54 -12.76 13.82 4.15
CA GLY A 54 -13.80 13.73 3.13
C GLY A 54 -14.13 12.31 2.69
N LYS A 55 -14.63 12.17 1.46
CA LYS A 55 -14.87 10.86 0.85
C LYS A 55 -13.56 10.22 0.40
N GLY A 56 -12.54 11.01 0.07
CA GLY A 56 -11.20 10.52 -0.24
C GLY A 56 -10.65 9.69 0.91
N LYS A 57 -10.69 10.23 2.13
CA LYS A 57 -10.22 9.51 3.33
C LYS A 57 -10.97 8.21 3.56
N LYS A 58 -12.30 8.22 3.48
CA LYS A 58 -13.12 7.01 3.63
C LYS A 58 -12.84 5.95 2.57
N THR A 59 -12.46 6.37 1.37
CA THR A 59 -12.10 5.46 0.28
C THR A 59 -10.70 4.87 0.53
N LEU A 60 -9.78 5.67 1.07
CA LEU A 60 -8.44 5.22 1.47
C LEU A 60 -8.50 4.26 2.67
N GLU A 61 -9.33 4.54 3.68
CA GLU A 61 -9.57 3.63 4.80
C GLU A 61 -10.12 2.28 4.31
N LEU A 62 -11.06 2.29 3.36
CA LEU A 62 -11.57 1.06 2.76
C LEU A 62 -10.49 0.31 1.95
N ALA A 63 -9.65 1.04 1.20
CA ALA A 63 -8.55 0.43 0.46
C ALA A 63 -7.55 -0.24 1.42
N ASP A 64 -7.24 0.42 2.54
CA ASP A 64 -6.37 -0.12 3.59
C ASP A 64 -6.93 -1.40 4.22
N ASP A 65 -8.23 -1.46 4.51
CA ASP A 65 -8.89 -2.68 4.98
C ASP A 65 -8.67 -3.86 4.01
N PHE A 66 -8.70 -3.59 2.69
CA PHE A 66 -8.43 -4.62 1.68
C PHE A 66 -6.95 -4.97 1.56
N VAL A 67 -6.03 -4.02 1.77
CA VAL A 67 -4.58 -4.29 1.86
C VAL A 67 -4.32 -5.25 3.01
N THR A 68 -4.85 -4.98 4.21
CA THR A 68 -4.70 -5.88 5.36
C THR A 68 -5.32 -7.26 5.11
N ALA A 69 -6.47 -7.32 4.41
CA ALA A 69 -7.11 -8.59 4.06
C ALA A 69 -6.24 -9.50 3.16
N VAL A 70 -5.25 -8.94 2.45
CA VAL A 70 -4.27 -9.72 1.67
C VAL A 70 -3.40 -10.59 2.58
N LEU A 71 -3.00 -10.11 3.76
CA LEU A 71 -2.18 -10.88 4.72
C LEU A 71 -2.91 -12.13 5.22
N GLU A 72 -4.24 -12.04 5.31
CA GLU A 72 -5.08 -13.12 5.78
C GLU A 72 -5.47 -14.12 4.68
N ALA A 73 -5.19 -13.81 3.42
CA ALA A 73 -5.57 -14.63 2.27
C ALA A 73 -4.76 -15.93 2.23
N ARG A 74 -5.43 -17.03 1.84
CA ARG A 74 -4.73 -18.29 1.54
C ARG A 74 -4.09 -18.21 0.16
N GLU A 75 -3.09 -19.05 -0.09
CA GLU A 75 -2.36 -19.13 -1.38
C GLU A 75 -3.27 -19.09 -2.62
N LYS A 76 -4.37 -19.86 -2.63
CA LYS A 76 -5.31 -19.90 -3.78
C LYS A 76 -6.16 -18.63 -3.95
N GLN A 77 -6.21 -17.77 -2.93
CA GLN A 77 -7.03 -16.56 -2.86
C GLN A 77 -6.19 -15.29 -2.99
N VAL A 78 -4.86 -15.37 -2.85
CA VAL A 78 -3.97 -14.21 -2.75
C VAL A 78 -4.09 -13.27 -3.95
N ILE A 79 -4.08 -13.81 -5.19
CA ILE A 79 -4.22 -13.00 -6.41
C ILE A 79 -5.57 -12.27 -6.45
N ALA A 80 -6.64 -12.93 -6.00
CA ALA A 80 -7.96 -12.30 -5.97
C ALA A 80 -8.02 -11.18 -4.91
N ALA A 81 -7.40 -11.39 -3.74
CA ALA A 81 -7.30 -10.38 -2.70
C ALA A 81 -6.48 -9.16 -3.16
N LEU A 82 -5.31 -9.40 -3.78
CA LEU A 82 -4.46 -8.36 -4.36
C LEU A 82 -5.18 -7.56 -5.44
N LYS A 83 -5.98 -8.24 -6.28
CA LYS A 83 -6.78 -7.57 -7.31
C LYS A 83 -7.75 -6.57 -6.70
N ILE A 84 -8.47 -6.98 -5.65
CA ILE A 84 -9.42 -6.12 -4.95
C ILE A 84 -8.68 -4.96 -4.25
N ALA A 85 -7.59 -5.25 -3.54
CA ALA A 85 -6.79 -4.21 -2.90
C ALA A 85 -6.28 -3.17 -3.90
N LEU A 86 -5.75 -3.59 -5.04
CA LEU A 86 -5.29 -2.69 -6.09
C LEU A 86 -6.45 -1.91 -6.73
N GLU A 87 -7.61 -2.53 -6.97
CA GLU A 87 -8.80 -1.83 -7.47
C GLU A 87 -9.23 -0.70 -6.53
N GLU A 88 -9.27 -0.97 -5.23
CA GLU A 88 -9.69 0.02 -4.23
C GLU A 88 -8.63 1.11 -4.02
N GLU A 89 -7.35 0.79 -4.06
CA GLU A 89 -6.27 1.78 -3.98
C GLU A 89 -6.29 2.73 -5.18
N LEU A 90 -6.51 2.21 -6.39
CA LEU A 90 -6.68 3.04 -7.59
C LEU A 90 -7.91 3.94 -7.50
N ASN A 91 -9.02 3.44 -6.93
CA ASN A 91 -10.20 4.24 -6.67
C ASN A 91 -9.92 5.34 -5.63
N ALA A 92 -9.20 5.02 -4.56
CA ALA A 92 -8.78 5.96 -3.53
C ALA A 92 -7.94 7.08 -4.13
N TYR A 93 -6.95 6.75 -4.98
CA TYR A 93 -6.14 7.74 -5.70
C TYR A 93 -6.99 8.77 -6.46
N VAL A 94 -7.95 8.31 -7.26
CA VAL A 94 -8.84 9.20 -8.03
C VAL A 94 -9.66 10.09 -7.11
N ARG A 95 -10.19 9.54 -6.00
CA ARG A 95 -11.01 10.29 -5.04
C ARG A 95 -10.19 11.34 -4.30
N VAL A 96 -9.05 10.96 -3.74
CA VAL A 96 -8.14 11.86 -3.02
C VAL A 96 -7.68 12.98 -3.94
N LYS A 97 -7.19 12.64 -5.15
CA LYS A 97 -6.74 13.63 -6.14
C LYS A 97 -7.85 14.61 -6.51
N GLY A 98 -9.07 14.11 -6.71
CA GLY A 98 -10.24 14.93 -7.03
C GLY A 98 -10.60 15.91 -5.90
N GLU A 99 -10.59 15.46 -4.65
CA GLU A 99 -10.83 16.33 -3.49
C GLU A 99 -9.73 17.36 -3.33
N CYS A 100 -8.47 16.95 -3.43
CA CYS A 100 -7.31 17.85 -3.38
C CYS A 100 -7.35 18.94 -4.44
N SER A 101 -7.81 18.64 -5.65
CA SER A 101 -7.95 19.62 -6.74
C SER A 101 -9.03 20.68 -6.46
N ALA A 102 -9.97 20.40 -5.56
CA ALA A 102 -11.06 21.30 -5.20
C ALA A 102 -10.73 22.19 -3.98
N LEU A 103 -9.63 21.92 -3.28
CA LEU A 103 -9.17 22.70 -2.13
C LEU A 103 -8.31 23.89 -2.56
N ASP A 104 -8.15 24.86 -1.65
CA ASP A 104 -7.24 25.98 -1.90
C ASP A 104 -5.76 25.56 -1.76
N GLY A 105 -4.85 26.46 -2.16
CA GLY A 105 -3.42 26.17 -2.18
C GLY A 105 -2.78 25.87 -0.82
N SER A 106 -3.46 26.13 0.31
CA SER A 106 -2.94 25.79 1.65
C SER A 106 -2.88 24.28 1.89
N TYR A 107 -3.63 23.49 1.12
CA TYR A 107 -3.62 22.03 1.16
C TYR A 107 -2.62 21.41 0.19
N SER A 108 -1.85 22.21 -0.57
CA SER A 108 -0.93 21.70 -1.60
C SER A 108 0.05 20.65 -1.05
N LYS A 109 0.72 20.94 0.06
CA LYS A 109 1.65 19.98 0.69
C LYS A 109 0.93 18.76 1.31
N PRO A 110 -0.08 18.89 2.18
CA PRO A 110 -0.81 17.73 2.68
C PRO A 110 -1.38 16.83 1.56
N CYS A 111 -1.88 17.43 0.48
CA CYS A 111 -2.35 16.69 -0.68
C CYS A 111 -1.24 15.95 -1.42
N ASP A 112 -0.08 16.58 -1.57
CA ASP A 112 1.08 15.94 -2.19
C ASP A 112 1.58 14.77 -1.35
N ASP A 113 1.70 14.95 -0.02
CA ASP A 113 2.14 13.91 0.91
C ASP A 113 1.16 12.72 0.90
N VAL A 114 -0.17 12.96 0.94
CA VAL A 114 -1.18 11.87 0.86
C VAL A 114 -1.12 11.16 -0.49
N LEU A 115 -1.04 11.92 -1.60
CA LEU A 115 -0.96 11.31 -2.94
C LEU A 115 0.34 10.51 -3.12
N PHE A 116 1.43 10.94 -2.49
CA PHE A 116 2.67 10.16 -2.44
C PHE A 116 2.46 8.83 -1.73
N SER A 117 1.86 8.82 -0.53
CA SER A 117 1.54 7.58 0.19
C SER A 117 0.68 6.63 -0.66
N VAL A 118 -0.42 7.12 -1.24
CA VAL A 118 -1.30 6.31 -2.11
C VAL A 118 -0.53 5.76 -3.33
N GLY A 119 0.31 6.59 -3.95
CA GLY A 119 1.16 6.16 -5.08
C GLY A 119 2.15 5.08 -4.69
N TYR A 120 2.75 5.18 -3.50
CA TYR A 120 3.64 4.19 -2.94
C TYR A 120 2.93 2.84 -2.71
N VAL A 121 1.70 2.86 -2.18
CA VAL A 121 0.89 1.66 -2.00
C VAL A 121 0.54 0.99 -3.32
N ILE A 122 0.16 1.76 -4.35
CA ILE A 122 -0.06 1.23 -5.70
C ILE A 122 1.19 0.48 -6.22
N ALA A 123 2.37 1.07 -6.05
CA ALA A 123 3.62 0.44 -6.46
C ALA A 123 3.90 -0.85 -5.68
N GLY A 124 3.73 -0.83 -4.35
CA GLY A 124 3.91 -2.00 -3.48
C GLY A 124 2.95 -3.14 -3.84
N LEU A 125 1.69 -2.85 -4.12
CA LEU A 125 0.70 -3.85 -4.55
C LEU A 125 1.05 -4.46 -5.92
N ILE A 126 1.53 -3.65 -6.87
CA ILE A 126 1.99 -4.15 -8.17
C ILE A 126 3.20 -5.07 -8.01
N GLU A 127 4.16 -4.72 -7.15
CA GLU A 127 5.32 -5.58 -6.88
C GLU A 127 4.90 -6.87 -6.13
N ALA A 128 3.99 -6.78 -5.17
CA ALA A 128 3.45 -7.93 -4.46
C ALA A 128 2.75 -8.91 -5.41
N ILE A 129 2.04 -8.41 -6.43
CA ILE A 129 1.46 -9.22 -7.51
C ILE A 129 2.54 -10.01 -8.25
N VAL A 130 3.67 -9.39 -8.61
CA VAL A 130 4.77 -10.08 -9.29
C VAL A 130 5.36 -11.21 -8.44
N GLU A 131 5.50 -10.98 -7.13
CA GLU A 131 6.08 -11.96 -6.21
C GLU A 131 5.27 -13.26 -6.10
N VAL A 132 3.95 -13.20 -6.30
CA VAL A 132 3.06 -14.37 -6.19
C VAL A 132 2.52 -14.86 -7.52
N LEU A 133 2.73 -14.11 -8.61
CA LEU A 133 2.39 -14.60 -9.95
C LEU A 133 3.32 -15.77 -10.33
N PRO A 134 2.76 -16.89 -10.83
CA PRO A 134 3.57 -17.96 -11.39
C PRO A 134 4.40 -17.47 -12.57
N ASP A 135 5.61 -18.00 -12.71
CA ASP A 135 6.47 -17.69 -13.85
C ASP A 135 5.76 -18.03 -15.16
N GLY A 136 5.78 -17.08 -16.10
CA GLY A 136 5.08 -17.20 -17.37
C GLY A 136 4.73 -15.85 -17.97
N GLU A 137 3.92 -15.90 -19.03
CA GLU A 137 3.62 -14.72 -19.86
C GLU A 137 3.01 -13.55 -19.06
N ARG A 138 2.14 -13.82 -18.09
CA ARG A 138 1.52 -12.78 -17.27
C ARG A 138 2.54 -12.05 -16.40
N LYS A 139 3.40 -12.78 -15.68
CA LYS A 139 4.46 -12.20 -14.85
C LYS A 139 5.41 -11.35 -15.71
N THR A 140 5.86 -11.87 -16.85
CA THR A 140 6.73 -11.13 -17.78
C THR A 140 6.09 -9.83 -18.29
N LYS A 141 4.78 -9.81 -18.52
CA LYS A 141 4.06 -8.58 -18.91
C LYS A 141 4.05 -7.57 -17.78
N VAL A 142 3.78 -8.00 -16.54
CA VAL A 142 3.79 -7.11 -15.37
C VAL A 142 5.21 -6.60 -15.07
N ASP A 143 6.23 -7.46 -15.12
CA ASP A 143 7.64 -7.07 -14.95
C ASP A 143 8.07 -5.99 -15.94
N LYS A 144 7.60 -6.10 -17.19
CA LYS A 144 7.85 -5.08 -18.21
C LYS A 144 7.20 -3.76 -17.85
N LEU A 145 5.95 -3.77 -17.37
CA LEU A 145 5.27 -2.55 -16.94
C LEU A 145 6.01 -1.86 -15.78
N ILE A 146 6.54 -2.62 -14.82
CA ILE A 146 7.37 -2.09 -13.73
C ILE A 146 8.68 -1.51 -14.27
N SER A 147 9.35 -2.21 -15.18
CA SER A 147 10.60 -1.73 -15.80
C SER A 147 10.40 -0.41 -16.54
N ASP A 148 9.29 -0.27 -17.26
CA ASP A 148 8.90 0.95 -17.96
C ASP A 148 8.58 2.08 -16.95
N LEU A 149 7.94 1.77 -15.81
CA LEU A 149 7.67 2.73 -14.73
C LEU A 149 8.96 3.28 -14.10
N ILE A 150 9.92 2.42 -13.77
CA ILE A 150 11.20 2.82 -13.17
C ILE A 150 11.95 3.77 -14.09
N SER A 151 11.95 3.48 -15.39
CA SER A 151 12.55 4.36 -16.39
C SER A 151 11.85 5.73 -16.43
N TYR A 152 10.52 5.73 -16.42
CA TYR A 152 9.71 6.95 -16.45
C TYR A 152 9.90 7.83 -15.21
N MET A 153 10.04 7.24 -14.02
CA MET A 153 10.24 7.95 -12.75
C MET A 153 11.43 8.92 -12.77
N LEU A 154 12.47 8.61 -13.53
CA LEU A 154 13.69 9.43 -13.60
C LEU A 154 13.55 10.67 -14.48
N ASP A 155 12.53 10.70 -15.35
CA ASP A 155 12.40 11.69 -16.42
C ASP A 155 11.27 12.70 -16.19
N VAL A 156 10.41 12.50 -15.19
CA VAL A 156 9.20 13.31 -14.99
C VAL A 156 9.02 13.82 -13.56
N PRO A 157 8.20 14.88 -13.36
CA PRO A 157 7.77 15.30 -12.03
C PRO A 157 7.02 14.19 -11.28
N GLU A 158 7.13 14.17 -9.96
CA GLU A 158 6.49 13.15 -9.10
C GLU A 158 4.98 13.05 -9.31
N SER A 159 4.30 14.17 -9.56
CA SER A 159 2.86 14.18 -9.85
C SER A 159 2.49 13.43 -11.14
N GLU A 160 3.33 13.56 -12.18
CA GLU A 160 3.13 12.85 -13.44
C GLU A 160 3.47 11.36 -13.28
N TYR A 161 4.50 11.06 -12.49
CA TYR A 161 4.85 9.68 -12.14
C TYR A 161 3.70 8.96 -11.40
N ARG A 162 3.03 9.61 -10.44
CA ARG A 162 1.89 9.03 -9.72
C ARG A 162 0.69 8.76 -10.63
N ASP A 163 0.42 9.64 -11.59
CA ASP A 163 -0.61 9.40 -12.61
C ASP A 163 -0.26 8.19 -13.47
N LYS A 164 1.01 8.05 -13.86
CA LYS A 164 1.50 6.89 -14.59
C LYS A 164 1.44 5.61 -13.76
N LEU A 165 1.75 5.65 -12.47
CA LEU A 165 1.61 4.52 -11.55
C LEU A 165 0.16 4.03 -11.52
N HIS A 166 -0.79 4.95 -11.35
CA HIS A 166 -2.21 4.61 -11.37
C HIS A 166 -2.64 3.98 -12.72
N ASP A 167 -2.20 4.54 -13.85
CA ASP A 167 -2.51 3.95 -15.16
C ASP A 167 -1.83 2.60 -15.40
N THR A 168 -0.66 2.37 -14.84
CA THR A 168 -0.01 1.05 -14.86
C THR A 168 -0.75 0.06 -13.97
N GLY A 169 -1.22 0.46 -12.79
CA GLY A 169 -2.05 -0.39 -11.93
C GLY A 169 -3.29 -0.91 -12.66
N LYS A 170 -3.96 -0.06 -13.45
CA LYS A 170 -5.07 -0.49 -14.32
C LYS A 170 -4.66 -1.54 -15.34
N GLN A 171 -3.53 -1.37 -16.01
CA GLN A 171 -3.01 -2.36 -16.96
C GLN A 171 -2.65 -3.68 -16.27
N VAL A 172 -2.14 -3.64 -15.05
CA VAL A 172 -1.88 -4.85 -14.25
C VAL A 172 -3.18 -5.59 -13.94
N LEU A 173 -4.25 -4.88 -13.56
CA LEU A 173 -5.58 -5.47 -13.32
C LEU A 173 -6.18 -6.17 -14.55
N GLU A 174 -5.87 -5.69 -15.76
CA GLU A 174 -6.28 -6.32 -17.03
C GLU A 174 -5.48 -7.61 -17.33
N ILE A 175 -4.28 -7.76 -16.78
CA ILE A 175 -3.43 -8.93 -16.97
C ILE A 175 -3.80 -10.06 -16.01
N ILE A 176 -4.21 -9.74 -14.77
CA ILE A 176 -4.41 -10.71 -13.67
C ILE A 176 -5.82 -11.25 -13.54
#